data_AF-A0A924SMU0-F1
#
_entry.id   AF-A0A924SMU0-F1
#
_cell.length_a   1.000
_cell.length_b   1.000
_cell.length_c   1.000
_cell.angle_alpha   90.00
_cell.angle_beta   90.00
_cell.angle_gamma   90.00
#
_symmetry.space_group_name_H-M   'P 1'
#
loop_
_entity.id
_entity.type
_entity.pdbx_description
1 polymer ?
#
loop_
_entity_poly.entity_id
_entity_poly.type
_entity_poly.pdbx_seq_one_letter_code
_entity_poly.pdbx_strand_id
1 'polypeptide(L)'
;MSLAPIQNPGTLLSLQYLSRSAGPHTAALGVLRFGTAAPQTPALEIATPVLGQAGDVLELWQTGQPMRTGTLGLLHYAMTDDVLFGAICIPDTDSDVAQYPAGGYDPLRPSLLQQVSEQAYLAVFAALESLGYPHLLRVWNYFSAINAETCGMERYLQFNIGRQDAFRKVARPFLTDAPAACALGTHGGGLNVYFLAAKVPPLAIENPRQVSAYFYPDQYGPRTPSFSRAALATVPGQRWLFISG
;
A
#
# COMPACT_ATOMS: atom_id res chain seq x y z
N MET A 1 6.94 15.95 32.37
CA MET A 1 7.86 14.85 32.04
C MET A 1 7.03 13.73 31.43
N SER A 2 7.02 13.62 30.10
CA SER A 2 6.37 12.50 29.41
C SER A 2 7.30 11.30 29.51
N LEU A 3 6.86 10.25 30.21
CA LEU A 3 7.58 8.98 30.27
C LEU A 3 7.58 8.39 28.85
N ALA A 4 8.75 8.32 28.23
CA ALA A 4 8.92 7.58 26.99
C ALA A 4 8.39 6.15 27.21
N PRO A 5 7.51 5.62 26.35
CA PRO A 5 6.98 4.27 26.53
C PRO A 5 8.15 3.28 26.52
N ILE A 6 8.15 2.38 27.49
CA ILE A 6 9.16 1.32 27.63
C ILE A 6 9.02 0.40 26.41
N GLN A 7 9.86 0.61 25.40
CA GLN A 7 10.04 -0.36 24.32
C GLN A 7 10.68 -1.60 24.94
N ASN A 8 10.11 -2.78 24.68
CA ASN A 8 10.73 -4.03 25.06
C ASN A 8 11.71 -4.41 23.94
N PRO A 9 13.04 -4.25 24.10
CA PRO A 9 14.00 -4.32 22.99
C PRO A 9 14.10 -5.72 22.35
N GLY A 10 13.49 -6.75 22.95
CA GLY A 10 13.39 -8.10 22.38
C GLY A 10 12.20 -8.33 21.44
N THR A 11 11.27 -7.37 21.28
CA THR A 11 10.12 -7.55 20.39
C THR A 11 10.57 -7.49 18.93
N LEU A 12 10.50 -8.62 18.22
CA LEU A 12 10.71 -8.67 16.78
C LEU A 12 9.56 -7.95 16.05
N LEU A 13 9.75 -7.64 14.76
CA LEU A 13 8.65 -7.11 13.93
C LEU A 13 7.45 -8.07 14.01
N SER A 14 6.28 -7.55 14.36
CA SER A 14 5.06 -8.33 14.53
C SER A 14 3.84 -7.60 13.99
N LEU A 15 2.81 -8.37 13.64
CA LEU A 15 1.52 -7.91 13.14
C LEU A 15 0.42 -8.41 14.08
N GLN A 16 -0.45 -7.53 14.53
CA GLN A 16 -1.59 -7.88 15.37
C GLN A 16 -2.88 -7.24 14.85
N TYR A 17 -4.00 -7.95 14.99
CA TYR A 17 -5.33 -7.40 14.76
C TYR A 17 -6.02 -7.19 16.11
N LEU A 18 -6.42 -5.95 16.41
CA LEU A 18 -6.99 -5.57 17.70
C LEU A 18 -8.33 -4.86 17.50
N SER A 19 -9.28 -5.06 18.41
CA SER A 19 -10.45 -4.18 18.52
C SER A 19 -10.01 -2.79 18.97
N ARG A 20 -10.63 -1.74 18.45
CA ARG A 20 -10.37 -0.34 18.85
C ARG A 20 -10.52 -0.09 20.36
N SER A 21 -11.31 -0.89 21.07
CA SER A 21 -11.51 -0.75 22.53
C SER A 21 -10.28 -1.11 23.37
N ALA A 22 -9.18 -1.56 22.77
CA ALA A 22 -8.00 -2.10 23.45
C ALA A 22 -7.06 -1.07 24.13
N GLY A 23 -7.45 0.20 24.24
CA GLY A 23 -6.68 1.24 24.97
C GLY A 23 -5.53 1.87 24.14
N PRO A 24 -4.79 2.84 24.69
CA PRO A 24 -3.72 3.53 23.97
C PRO A 24 -2.57 2.58 23.66
N HIS A 25 -2.28 2.43 22.37
CA HIS A 25 -1.18 1.59 21.90
C HIS A 25 0.16 2.34 21.97
N THR A 26 1.18 1.67 22.49
CA THR A 26 2.56 2.14 22.53
C THR A 26 3.14 2.27 21.11
N ALA A 27 4.23 3.03 20.97
CA ALA A 27 4.89 3.36 19.71
C ALA A 27 4.90 2.20 18.68
N ALA A 28 4.15 2.36 17.60
CA ALA A 28 3.96 1.37 16.55
C ALA A 28 4.63 1.82 15.25
N LEU A 29 5.16 0.85 14.50
CA LEU A 29 5.76 1.09 13.20
C LEU A 29 4.69 1.51 12.18
N GLY A 30 3.47 1.02 12.33
CA GLY A 30 2.33 1.43 11.52
C GLY A 30 1.02 1.01 12.15
N VAL A 31 -0.02 1.82 11.95
CA VAL A 31 -1.39 1.52 12.38
C VAL A 31 -2.31 1.69 11.19
N LEU A 32 -3.08 0.67 10.83
CA LEU A 32 -4.18 0.81 9.89
C LEU A 32 -5.48 0.54 10.62
N ARG A 33 -6.49 1.38 10.39
CA ARG A 33 -7.81 1.21 10.97
C ARG A 33 -8.81 0.87 9.87
N PHE A 34 -9.44 -0.28 10.02
CA PHE A 34 -10.55 -0.73 9.19
C PHE A 34 -11.85 -0.32 9.88
N GLY A 35 -12.55 0.67 9.32
CA GLY A 35 -13.67 1.30 10.01
C GLY A 35 -14.26 2.50 9.28
N THR A 36 -15.14 3.26 9.96
CA THR A 36 -15.85 4.42 9.38
C THR A 36 -15.48 5.77 10.01
N ALA A 37 -14.60 5.79 11.02
CA ALA A 37 -14.22 7.02 11.73
C ALA A 37 -13.05 7.78 11.06
N ALA A 38 -12.78 9.02 11.51
CA ALA A 38 -11.67 9.88 11.02
C ALA A 38 -10.31 9.63 11.73
N PRO A 39 -9.16 9.79 11.06
CA PRO A 39 -7.84 9.38 11.58
C PRO A 39 -7.38 10.20 12.78
N GLN A 40 -6.56 9.58 13.63
CA GLN A 40 -5.71 10.25 14.61
C GLN A 40 -4.31 9.63 14.50
N THR A 41 -3.40 10.28 13.75
CA THR A 41 -1.92 10.16 13.73
C THR A 41 -1.22 8.82 14.08
N PRO A 42 -0.13 8.45 13.37
CA PRO A 42 -0.08 8.14 11.95
C PRO A 42 -0.83 6.82 11.74
N ALA A 43 -2.16 6.90 11.69
CA ALA A 43 -3.02 5.79 11.33
C ALA A 43 -3.57 6.03 9.93
N LEU A 44 -3.54 5.01 9.06
CA LEU A 44 -4.27 5.05 7.78
C LEU A 44 -5.69 4.54 8.02
N GLU A 45 -6.67 5.29 7.55
CA GLU A 45 -8.08 4.89 7.62
C GLU A 45 -8.49 4.18 6.35
N ILE A 46 -8.87 2.92 6.49
CA ILE A 46 -9.36 2.09 5.40
C ILE A 46 -10.86 1.93 5.60
N ALA A 47 -11.65 2.58 4.73
CA ALA A 47 -13.11 2.57 4.75
C ALA A 47 -13.70 1.23 4.27
N THR A 48 -13.35 0.15 4.97
CA THR A 48 -13.79 -1.22 4.71
C THR A 48 -14.27 -1.85 6.02
N PRO A 49 -15.54 -2.29 6.10
CA PRO A 49 -16.04 -3.00 7.26
C PRO A 49 -15.37 -4.38 7.37
N VAL A 50 -15.09 -4.82 8.60
CA VAL A 50 -14.56 -6.16 8.84
C VAL A 50 -15.70 -7.17 8.86
N LEU A 51 -15.58 -8.21 8.03
CA LEU A 51 -16.59 -9.26 7.94
C LEU A 51 -16.67 -10.06 9.25
N GLY A 52 -17.88 -10.24 9.78
CA GLY A 52 -18.12 -11.07 10.96
C GLY A 52 -17.73 -10.42 12.30
N GLN A 53 -17.33 -9.14 12.31
CA GLN A 53 -17.01 -8.41 13.53
C GLN A 53 -17.72 -7.04 13.54
N ALA A 54 -18.28 -6.67 14.69
CA ALA A 54 -18.83 -5.33 14.89
C ALA A 54 -17.72 -4.38 15.37
N GLY A 55 -17.67 -3.16 14.80
CA GLY A 55 -16.75 -2.10 15.18
C GLY A 55 -15.44 -2.08 14.39
N ASP A 56 -14.63 -1.07 14.66
CA ASP A 56 -13.36 -0.83 13.97
C ASP A 56 -12.28 -1.84 14.42
N VAL A 57 -11.49 -2.33 13.47
CA VAL A 57 -10.31 -3.19 13.72
C VAL A 57 -9.04 -2.44 13.39
N LEU A 58 -8.04 -2.59 14.24
CA LEU A 58 -6.69 -2.07 14.05
C LEU A 58 -5.77 -3.18 13.56
N GLU A 59 -5.16 -2.99 12.40
CA GLU A 59 -3.95 -3.71 11.98
C GLU A 59 -2.73 -2.95 12.52
N LEU A 60 -2.01 -3.57 13.43
CA LEU A 60 -0.92 -2.96 14.18
C LEU A 60 0.42 -3.62 13.83
N TRP A 61 1.32 -2.84 13.25
CA TRP A 61 2.71 -3.22 13.00
C TRP A 61 3.60 -2.73 14.14
N GLN A 62 4.29 -3.64 14.83
CA GLN A 62 5.06 -3.33 16.04
C GLN A 62 6.49 -3.84 15.95
N THR A 63 7.39 -3.17 16.66
CA THR A 63 8.79 -3.56 16.83
C THR A 63 9.32 -3.02 18.16
N GLY A 64 10.25 -3.74 18.78
CA GLY A 64 10.99 -3.30 19.96
C GLY A 64 12.17 -2.40 19.62
N GLN A 65 12.52 -2.25 18.34
CA GLN A 65 13.62 -1.41 17.90
C GLN A 65 13.29 0.09 18.03
N PRO A 66 14.31 0.95 18.22
CA PRO A 66 14.14 2.39 18.10
C PRO A 66 13.61 2.77 16.71
N MET A 67 12.65 3.69 16.68
CA MET A 67 12.02 4.13 15.44
C MET A 67 12.26 5.62 15.17
N ARG A 68 12.40 5.96 13.90
CA ARG A 68 12.37 7.33 13.40
C ARG A 68 11.12 7.51 12.56
N THR A 69 10.36 8.57 12.79
CA THR A 69 9.18 8.91 12.02
C THR A 69 9.39 10.19 11.24
N GLY A 70 8.61 10.39 10.18
CA GLY A 70 8.69 11.62 9.40
C GLY A 70 7.69 11.65 8.26
N THR A 71 7.83 12.69 7.45
CA THR A 71 7.07 12.88 6.22
C THR A 71 8.00 13.22 5.07
N LEU A 72 7.70 12.70 3.88
CA LEU A 72 8.42 13.02 2.64
C LEU A 72 7.42 13.14 1.49
N GLY A 73 7.11 14.38 1.10
CA GLY A 73 6.04 14.64 0.14
C GLY A 73 4.69 14.10 0.64
N LEU A 74 4.12 13.15 -0.10
CA LEU A 74 2.87 12.48 0.26
C LEU A 74 3.03 11.36 1.30
N LEU A 75 4.25 10.92 1.57
CA LEU A 75 4.52 9.77 2.42
C LEU A 75 4.58 10.18 3.89
N HIS A 76 3.79 9.51 4.72
CA HIS A 76 4.03 9.40 6.15
C HIS A 76 4.76 8.09 6.42
N TYR A 77 5.83 8.12 7.23
CA TYR A 77 6.62 6.92 7.48
C TYR A 77 7.06 6.77 8.93
N ALA A 78 7.36 5.52 9.28
CA ALA A 78 8.18 5.14 10.41
C ALA A 78 9.21 4.11 9.95
N MET A 79 10.43 4.18 10.47
CA MET A 79 11.51 3.28 10.11
C MET A 79 12.34 2.88 11.32
N THR A 80 12.85 1.66 11.31
CA THR A 80 13.97 1.23 12.15
C THR A 80 15.25 1.33 11.34
N ASP A 81 16.30 0.57 11.67
CA ASP A 81 17.47 0.42 10.81
C ASP A 81 17.28 -0.64 9.73
N ASP A 82 16.24 -1.47 9.82
CA ASP A 82 16.05 -2.65 8.97
C ASP A 82 14.79 -2.59 8.12
N VAL A 83 13.74 -1.94 8.64
CA VAL A 83 12.41 -1.91 8.01
C VAL A 83 11.88 -0.49 7.96
N LEU A 84 11.30 -0.14 6.81
CA LEU A 84 10.53 1.07 6.57
C LEU A 84 9.06 0.68 6.42
N PHE A 85 8.20 1.33 7.20
CA PHE A 85 6.75 1.36 6.98
C PHE A 85 6.38 2.72 6.40
N GLY A 86 5.63 2.70 5.31
CA GLY A 86 5.18 3.91 4.62
C GLY A 86 3.69 3.88 4.32
N ALA A 87 3.04 5.03 4.44
CA ALA A 87 1.62 5.21 4.13
C ALA A 87 1.38 6.52 3.37
N ILE A 88 0.56 6.44 2.33
CA ILE A 88 0.06 7.56 1.51
C ILE A 88 -1.46 7.50 1.52
N CYS A 89 -2.09 8.64 1.76
CA CYS A 89 -3.53 8.83 1.64
C CYS A 89 -3.79 10.02 0.72
N ILE A 90 -4.47 9.78 -0.40
CA ILE A 90 -4.93 10.81 -1.32
C ILE A 90 -6.46 10.74 -1.33
N PRO A 91 -7.19 11.72 -0.76
CA PRO A 91 -8.64 11.68 -0.70
C PRO A 91 -9.26 11.74 -2.10
N ASP A 92 -10.47 11.18 -2.24
CA ASP A 92 -11.28 11.39 -3.44
C ASP A 92 -11.55 12.90 -3.60
N THR A 93 -11.44 13.41 -4.83
CA THR A 93 -11.92 14.76 -5.17
C THR A 93 -13.14 14.61 -6.08
N ASP A 94 -14.22 15.33 -5.78
CA ASP A 94 -15.55 15.21 -6.42
C ASP A 94 -15.60 15.54 -7.94
N SER A 95 -14.48 15.77 -8.61
CA SER A 95 -14.44 16.51 -9.88
C SER A 95 -14.27 15.67 -11.17
N ASP A 96 -14.01 14.37 -11.08
CA ASP A 96 -13.45 13.65 -12.24
C ASP A 96 -14.48 13.10 -13.24
N VAL A 97 -15.67 12.69 -12.76
CA VAL A 97 -16.71 12.11 -13.65
C VAL A 97 -17.36 13.17 -14.55
N ALA A 98 -17.48 14.41 -14.07
CA ALA A 98 -18.18 15.46 -14.80
C ALA A 98 -17.40 16.02 -16.00
N GLN A 99 -16.08 15.79 -16.06
CA GLN A 99 -15.20 16.38 -17.08
C GLN A 99 -14.73 15.39 -18.15
N TYR A 100 -14.99 14.09 -17.99
CA TYR A 100 -14.59 13.10 -18.98
C TYR A 100 -15.59 13.07 -20.15
N PRO A 101 -15.16 13.39 -21.39
CA PRO A 101 -16.08 13.47 -22.52
C PRO A 101 -16.71 12.11 -22.82
N ALA A 102 -17.94 12.12 -23.32
CA ALA A 102 -18.61 10.93 -23.82
C ALA A 102 -17.82 10.36 -25.00
N GLY A 103 -17.09 9.26 -24.80
CA GLY A 103 -16.23 8.70 -25.85
C GLY A 103 -15.41 7.45 -25.53
N GLY A 104 -15.59 6.81 -24.37
CA GLY A 104 -14.73 5.70 -23.96
C GLY A 104 -13.34 6.16 -23.51
N TYR A 105 -12.45 5.22 -23.22
CA TYR A 105 -11.09 5.49 -22.76
C TYR A 105 -10.24 6.24 -23.81
N ASP A 106 -9.58 7.33 -23.40
CA ASP A 106 -8.61 8.06 -24.21
C ASP A 106 -7.21 8.04 -23.52
N PRO A 107 -6.21 7.36 -24.10
CA PRO A 107 -4.84 7.32 -23.56
C PRO A 107 -4.18 8.69 -23.42
N LEU A 108 -4.61 9.70 -24.19
CA LEU A 108 -4.08 11.06 -24.14
C LEU A 108 -4.71 11.91 -23.03
N ARG A 109 -5.76 11.39 -22.38
CA ARG A 109 -6.50 12.07 -21.30
C ARG A 109 -6.62 11.12 -20.10
N PRO A 110 -5.55 10.96 -19.30
CA PRO A 110 -5.60 10.09 -18.14
C PRO A 110 -6.63 10.60 -17.12
N SER A 111 -7.44 9.70 -16.55
CA SER A 111 -8.33 10.02 -15.43
C SER A 111 -7.53 10.49 -14.21
N LEU A 112 -8.19 11.17 -13.28
CA LEU A 112 -7.56 11.52 -12.00
C LEU A 112 -7.05 10.27 -11.28
N LEU A 113 -7.79 9.16 -11.32
CA LEU A 113 -7.34 7.92 -10.67
C LEU A 113 -6.01 7.44 -11.27
N GLN A 114 -5.81 7.52 -12.60
CA GLN A 114 -4.53 7.22 -13.22
C GLN A 114 -3.43 8.17 -12.71
N GLN A 115 -3.71 9.48 -12.67
CA GLN A 115 -2.75 10.51 -12.26
C GLN A 115 -2.35 10.38 -10.78
N VAL A 116 -3.30 10.19 -9.86
CA VAL A 116 -3.00 10.05 -8.42
C VAL A 116 -2.33 8.72 -8.12
N SER A 117 -2.67 7.65 -8.85
CA SER A 117 -1.97 6.36 -8.72
C SER A 117 -0.52 6.47 -9.15
N GLU A 118 -0.26 7.17 -10.26
CA GLU A 118 1.10 7.45 -10.71
C GLU A 118 1.86 8.29 -9.69
N GLN A 119 1.26 9.39 -9.22
CA GLN A 119 1.86 10.29 -8.23
C GLN A 119 2.18 9.57 -6.92
N ALA A 120 1.27 8.72 -6.42
CA ALA A 120 1.49 7.94 -5.21
C ALA A 120 2.70 7.01 -5.37
N TYR A 121 2.79 6.26 -6.46
CA TYR A 121 3.90 5.34 -6.68
C TYR A 121 5.23 6.05 -6.95
N LEU A 122 5.23 7.20 -7.63
CA LEU A 122 6.43 8.04 -7.74
C LEU A 122 6.90 8.52 -6.37
N ALA A 123 5.99 8.93 -5.48
CA ALA A 123 6.31 9.31 -4.10
C ALA A 123 6.86 8.12 -3.30
N VAL A 124 6.30 6.91 -3.46
CA VAL A 124 6.86 5.68 -2.89
C VAL A 124 8.31 5.50 -3.35
N PHE A 125 8.57 5.48 -4.66
CA PHE A 125 9.91 5.20 -5.18
C PHE A 125 10.94 6.24 -4.76
N ALA A 126 10.59 7.52 -4.80
CA ALA A 126 11.45 8.60 -4.33
C ALA A 126 11.81 8.44 -2.85
N ALA A 127 10.86 7.97 -2.02
CA ALA A 127 11.11 7.70 -0.63
C ALA A 127 11.96 6.46 -0.38
N LEU A 128 11.75 5.37 -1.12
CA LEU A 128 12.60 4.17 -1.02
C LEU A 128 14.07 4.51 -1.30
N GLU A 129 14.31 5.36 -2.30
CA GLU A 129 15.65 5.85 -2.63
C GLU A 129 16.20 6.79 -1.56
N SER A 130 15.45 7.84 -1.21
CA SER A 130 15.90 8.88 -0.27
C SER A 130 16.14 8.35 1.15
N LEU A 131 15.35 7.37 1.59
CA LEU A 131 15.45 6.77 2.92
C LEU A 131 16.38 5.55 2.96
N GLY A 132 16.83 5.04 1.80
CA GLY A 132 17.76 3.90 1.73
C GLY A 132 17.10 2.54 2.00
N TYR A 133 15.82 2.36 1.62
CA TYR A 133 15.08 1.09 1.71
C TYR A 133 14.60 0.67 0.32
N PRO A 134 15.50 0.29 -0.60
CA PRO A 134 15.19 0.18 -2.03
C PRO A 134 14.27 -0.99 -2.40
N HIS A 135 13.93 -1.89 -1.47
CA HIS A 135 13.18 -3.10 -1.77
C HIS A 135 11.84 -3.13 -1.05
N LEU A 136 10.76 -3.07 -1.82
CA LEU A 136 9.41 -3.31 -1.31
C LEU A 136 9.27 -4.78 -0.94
N LEU A 137 8.71 -5.05 0.24
CA LEU A 137 8.39 -6.41 0.71
C LEU A 137 6.92 -6.74 0.45
N ARG A 138 6.04 -5.80 0.80
CA ARG A 138 4.59 -5.95 0.73
C ARG A 138 3.93 -4.60 0.51
N VAL A 139 2.97 -4.54 -0.40
CA VAL A 139 2.21 -3.32 -0.72
C VAL A 139 0.71 -3.59 -0.66
N TRP A 140 -0.03 -2.70 -0.03
CA TRP A 140 -1.48 -2.75 0.01
C TRP A 140 -2.05 -1.50 -0.65
N ASN A 141 -3.06 -1.69 -1.49
CA ASN A 141 -3.73 -0.61 -2.22
C ASN A 141 -5.23 -0.68 -1.95
N TYR A 142 -5.81 0.41 -1.48
CA TYR A 142 -7.22 0.54 -1.17
C TYR A 142 -7.76 1.78 -1.86
N PHE A 143 -8.82 1.62 -2.63
CA PHE A 143 -9.48 2.75 -3.27
C PHE A 143 -10.96 2.49 -3.51
N SER A 144 -11.73 3.58 -3.55
CA SER A 144 -13.18 3.52 -3.60
C SER A 144 -13.69 2.92 -4.92
N ALA A 145 -14.75 2.12 -4.82
CA ALA A 145 -15.50 1.61 -5.97
C ALA A 145 -14.62 0.94 -7.06
N ILE A 146 -13.73 0.03 -6.66
CA ILE A 146 -12.72 -0.61 -7.53
C ILE A 146 -13.27 -1.16 -8.86
N ASN A 147 -14.50 -1.69 -8.87
CA ASN A 147 -15.14 -2.27 -10.05
C ASN A 147 -16.07 -1.31 -10.81
N ALA A 148 -16.24 -0.07 -10.35
CA ALA A 148 -17.07 0.88 -11.07
C ALA A 148 -16.39 1.30 -12.37
N GLU A 149 -17.19 1.46 -13.42
CA GLU A 149 -16.75 2.06 -14.67
C GLU A 149 -16.85 3.58 -14.56
N THR A 150 -15.71 4.25 -14.73
CA THR A 150 -15.63 5.71 -14.86
C THR A 150 -14.73 6.03 -16.04
N CYS A 151 -14.96 7.16 -16.71
CA CYS A 151 -14.08 7.58 -17.81
C CYS A 151 -13.92 6.49 -18.91
N GLY A 152 -14.96 5.68 -19.12
CA GLY A 152 -14.98 4.59 -20.11
C GLY A 152 -14.16 3.35 -19.76
N MET A 153 -13.73 3.17 -18.49
CA MET A 153 -12.92 2.04 -18.05
C MET A 153 -13.20 1.68 -16.59
N GLU A 154 -13.08 0.39 -16.23
CA GLU A 154 -13.07 -0.03 -14.83
C GLU A 154 -11.96 0.68 -14.03
N ARG A 155 -12.28 1.17 -12.83
CA ARG A 155 -11.34 1.88 -11.96
C ARG A 155 -10.10 1.06 -11.58
N TYR A 156 -10.21 -0.26 -11.44
CA TYR A 156 -9.06 -1.15 -11.22
C TYR A 156 -8.02 -1.04 -12.36
N LEU A 157 -8.48 -0.99 -13.60
CA LEU A 157 -7.59 -0.87 -14.76
C LEU A 157 -6.96 0.51 -14.82
N GLN A 158 -7.71 1.56 -14.50
CA GLN A 158 -7.18 2.92 -14.36
C GLN A 158 -6.05 2.99 -13.31
N PHE A 159 -6.26 2.40 -12.13
CA PHE A 159 -5.22 2.29 -11.09
C PHE A 159 -3.97 1.56 -11.60
N ASN A 160 -4.14 0.42 -12.29
CA ASN A 160 -3.02 -0.35 -12.84
C ASN A 160 -2.24 0.46 -13.88
N ILE A 161 -2.90 1.28 -14.70
CA ILE A 161 -2.23 2.15 -15.66
C ILE A 161 -1.34 3.16 -14.93
N GLY A 162 -1.90 3.93 -14.00
CA GLY A 162 -1.12 4.93 -13.27
C GLY A 162 0.05 4.32 -12.52
N ARG A 163 -0.16 3.17 -11.86
CA ARG A 163 0.91 2.43 -11.19
C ARG A 163 2.00 2.01 -12.17
N GLN A 164 1.65 1.41 -13.31
CA GLN A 164 2.65 0.92 -14.27
C GLN A 164 3.41 2.07 -14.95
N ASP A 165 2.76 3.20 -15.20
CA ASP A 165 3.41 4.39 -15.75
C ASP A 165 4.45 4.96 -14.76
N ALA A 166 4.17 4.93 -13.45
CA ALA A 166 5.18 5.27 -12.43
C ALA A 166 6.40 4.34 -12.48
N PHE A 167 6.20 3.02 -12.55
CA PHE A 167 7.30 2.05 -12.68
C PHE A 167 8.18 2.34 -13.91
N ARG A 168 7.55 2.67 -15.04
CA ARG A 168 8.26 3.00 -16.29
C ARG A 168 9.05 4.29 -16.20
N LYS A 169 8.48 5.34 -15.58
CA LYS A 169 9.15 6.64 -15.40
C LYS A 169 10.47 6.53 -14.63
N VAL A 170 10.54 5.63 -13.65
CA VAL A 170 11.75 5.43 -12.84
C VAL A 170 12.62 4.25 -13.31
N ALA A 171 12.29 3.65 -14.46
CA ALA A 171 12.99 2.50 -15.04
C ALA A 171 13.25 1.35 -14.03
N ARG A 172 12.33 1.15 -13.07
CA ARG A 172 12.48 0.10 -12.04
C ARG A 172 12.25 -1.27 -12.68
N PRO A 173 13.21 -2.21 -12.58
CA PRO A 173 12.99 -3.58 -12.99
C PRO A 173 11.89 -4.19 -12.13
N PHE A 174 11.01 -4.95 -12.77
CA PHE A 174 9.75 -5.36 -12.16
C PHE A 174 9.74 -6.84 -11.72
N LEU A 175 10.57 -7.70 -12.31
CA LEU A 175 10.32 -9.15 -12.31
C LEU A 175 10.96 -9.94 -11.15
N THR A 176 12.19 -9.62 -10.76
CA THR A 176 12.99 -10.49 -9.87
C THR A 176 12.73 -10.30 -8.38
N ASP A 177 12.37 -9.07 -7.98
CA ASP A 177 12.15 -8.67 -6.58
C ASP A 177 10.76 -8.04 -6.40
N ALA A 178 9.78 -8.47 -7.20
CA ALA A 178 8.40 -8.01 -7.10
C ALA A 178 7.84 -8.24 -5.69
N PRO A 179 7.29 -7.21 -5.02
CA PRO A 179 6.69 -7.39 -3.72
C PRO A 179 5.42 -8.22 -3.83
N ALA A 180 5.05 -8.86 -2.72
CA ALA A 180 3.67 -9.32 -2.58
C ALA A 180 2.76 -8.07 -2.57
N ALA A 181 1.56 -8.16 -3.13
CA ALA A 181 0.63 -7.05 -3.04
C ALA A 181 -0.85 -7.46 -2.97
N CYS A 182 -1.72 -6.50 -2.68
CA CYS A 182 -3.15 -6.59 -2.97
C CYS A 182 -3.68 -5.23 -3.44
N ALA A 183 -4.81 -5.25 -4.13
CA ALA A 183 -5.61 -4.09 -4.46
C ALA A 183 -7.07 -4.43 -4.15
N LEU A 184 -7.71 -3.64 -3.30
CA LEU A 184 -9.04 -3.91 -2.76
C LEU A 184 -9.92 -2.66 -2.85
N GLY A 185 -11.21 -2.89 -3.12
CA GLY A 185 -12.21 -1.84 -3.14
C GLY A 185 -12.61 -1.41 -1.74
N THR A 186 -12.80 -0.10 -1.56
CA THR A 186 -13.40 0.49 -0.35
C THR A 186 -14.73 1.17 -0.70
N HIS A 187 -15.50 1.55 0.32
CA HIS A 187 -16.72 2.34 0.13
C HIS A 187 -16.43 3.84 -0.10
N GLY A 188 -15.21 4.30 0.15
CA GLY A 188 -14.82 5.70 0.08
C GLY A 188 -13.37 5.91 0.56
N GLY A 189 -12.98 7.17 0.74
CA GLY A 189 -11.71 7.52 1.36
C GLY A 189 -10.53 7.68 0.40
N GLY A 190 -10.77 7.75 -0.92
CA GLY A 190 -9.72 7.97 -1.91
C GLY A 190 -8.73 6.82 -2.06
N LEU A 191 -7.56 7.12 -2.63
CA LEU A 191 -6.46 6.18 -2.80
C LEU A 191 -5.59 6.12 -1.54
N ASN A 192 -5.53 4.94 -0.95
CA ASN A 192 -4.73 4.62 0.22
C ASN A 192 -3.71 3.55 -0.15
N VAL A 193 -2.43 3.88 -0.03
CA VAL A 193 -1.32 2.95 -0.29
C VAL A 193 -0.46 2.87 0.95
N TYR A 194 -0.23 1.66 1.46
CA TYR A 194 0.79 1.45 2.48
C TYR A 194 1.67 0.26 2.15
N PHE A 195 2.87 0.24 2.72
CA PHE A 195 3.86 -0.77 2.38
C PHE A 195 4.86 -1.02 3.51
N LEU A 196 5.53 -2.16 3.41
CA LEU A 196 6.77 -2.46 4.09
C LEU A 196 7.91 -2.51 3.07
N ALA A 197 9.05 -1.94 3.42
CA ALA A 197 10.28 -1.98 2.64
C ALA A 197 11.49 -2.32 3.52
N ALA A 198 12.55 -2.82 2.89
CA ALA A 198 13.80 -3.20 3.56
C ALA A 198 15.02 -2.86 2.71
N LYS A 199 16.19 -3.05 3.31
CA LYS A 199 17.50 -2.91 2.67
C LYS A 199 17.91 -4.14 1.85
N VAL A 200 17.26 -5.28 2.05
CA VAL A 200 17.54 -6.54 1.36
C VAL A 200 16.31 -6.93 0.52
N PRO A 201 16.49 -7.39 -0.73
CA PRO A 201 15.37 -7.79 -1.58
C PRO A 201 14.62 -9.00 -1.00
N PRO A 202 13.28 -9.05 -1.15
CA PRO A 202 12.55 -10.28 -0.90
C PRO A 202 12.82 -11.30 -2.02
N LEU A 203 12.57 -12.57 -1.72
CA LEU A 203 12.42 -13.59 -2.76
C LEU A 203 10.95 -13.61 -3.21
N ALA A 204 10.71 -13.19 -4.46
CA ALA A 204 9.40 -13.30 -5.10
C ALA A 204 9.03 -14.77 -5.35
N ILE A 205 7.79 -15.12 -5.04
CA ILE A 205 7.23 -16.47 -5.20
C ILE A 205 6.00 -16.37 -6.09
N GLU A 206 6.00 -17.16 -7.17
CA GLU A 206 4.88 -17.30 -8.10
C GLU A 206 4.11 -18.60 -7.83
N ASN A 207 2.86 -18.66 -8.30
CA ASN A 207 2.01 -19.85 -8.17
C ASN A 207 2.05 -20.66 -9.48
N PRO A 208 2.55 -21.90 -9.50
CA PRO A 208 2.64 -22.72 -10.72
C PRO A 208 1.30 -22.99 -11.42
N ARG A 209 0.17 -22.75 -10.74
CA ARG A 209 -1.19 -22.92 -11.27
C ARG A 209 -1.84 -21.62 -11.74
N GLN A 210 -1.17 -20.48 -11.60
CA GLN A 210 -1.67 -19.18 -12.01
C GLN A 210 -0.64 -18.52 -12.92
N VAL A 211 -1.10 -17.89 -14.00
CA VAL A 211 -0.24 -16.99 -14.78
C VAL A 211 0.24 -15.87 -13.85
N SER A 212 1.52 -15.53 -13.91
CA SER A 212 2.04 -14.39 -13.17
C SER A 212 1.33 -13.11 -13.59
N ALA A 213 1.00 -12.23 -12.65
CA ALA A 213 0.08 -11.12 -12.91
C ALA A 213 0.55 -10.16 -14.01
N TYR A 214 1.87 -10.03 -14.14
CA TYR A 214 2.57 -9.22 -15.14
C TYR A 214 2.69 -9.89 -16.52
N PHE A 215 2.22 -11.12 -16.67
CA PHE A 215 2.06 -11.84 -17.93
C PHE A 215 0.57 -12.06 -18.28
N TYR A 216 -0.34 -11.34 -17.63
CA TYR A 216 -1.75 -11.40 -17.99
C TYR A 216 -1.98 -10.91 -19.43
N PRO A 217 -2.89 -11.55 -20.18
CA PRO A 217 -3.24 -11.12 -21.53
C PRO A 217 -4.00 -9.79 -21.54
N ASP A 218 -3.95 -9.08 -22.67
CA ASP A 218 -4.51 -7.74 -22.87
C ASP A 218 -6.02 -7.63 -22.59
N GLN A 219 -6.75 -8.75 -22.59
CA GLN A 219 -8.16 -8.79 -22.19
C GLN A 219 -8.39 -8.31 -20.75
N TYR A 220 -7.36 -8.31 -19.90
CA TYR A 220 -7.39 -7.81 -18.51
C TYR A 220 -6.89 -6.38 -18.38
N GLY A 221 -6.81 -5.64 -19.49
CA GLY A 221 -6.52 -4.22 -19.54
C GLY A 221 -5.19 -3.88 -20.23
N PRO A 222 -4.98 -2.59 -20.56
CA PRO A 222 -3.83 -2.12 -21.34
C PRO A 222 -2.50 -2.16 -20.57
N ARG A 223 -2.57 -2.41 -19.26
CA ARG A 223 -1.46 -2.37 -18.31
C ARG A 223 -1.66 -3.49 -17.30
N THR A 224 -0.71 -4.40 -17.25
CA THR A 224 -0.78 -5.59 -16.40
C THR A 224 -0.54 -5.23 -14.94
N PRO A 225 -1.19 -5.92 -13.98
CA PRO A 225 -0.85 -5.78 -12.58
C PRO A 225 0.62 -6.17 -12.30
N SER A 226 1.18 -5.52 -11.28
CA SER A 226 2.60 -5.58 -10.98
C SER A 226 2.83 -6.06 -9.54
N PHE A 227 2.77 -7.38 -9.30
CA PHE A 227 3.05 -8.03 -8.01
C PHE A 227 3.40 -9.52 -8.15
N SER A 228 4.02 -10.10 -7.11
CA SER A 228 4.24 -11.55 -6.95
C SER A 228 3.14 -12.21 -6.10
N ARG A 229 2.94 -13.53 -6.24
CA ARG A 229 1.92 -14.26 -5.46
C ARG A 229 2.24 -14.35 -3.97
N ALA A 230 3.52 -14.37 -3.64
CA ALA A 230 4.02 -14.16 -2.29
C ALA A 230 5.45 -13.60 -2.32
N ALA A 231 5.90 -13.06 -1.20
CA ALA A 231 7.25 -12.55 -1.04
C ALA A 231 7.83 -13.05 0.29
N LEU A 232 8.96 -13.76 0.22
CA LEU A 232 9.71 -14.20 1.39
C LEU A 232 10.75 -13.13 1.74
N ALA A 233 10.53 -12.42 2.84
CA ALA A 233 11.42 -11.40 3.37
C ALA A 233 12.26 -11.95 4.53
N THR A 234 13.53 -11.57 4.58
CA THR A 234 14.39 -11.79 5.75
C THR A 234 14.60 -10.47 6.45
N VAL A 235 14.17 -10.39 7.71
CA VAL A 235 14.38 -9.25 8.61
C VAL A 235 15.14 -9.76 9.85
N PRO A 236 15.70 -8.89 10.71
CA PRO A 236 16.50 -9.35 11.84
C PRO A 236 15.74 -10.37 12.71
N GLY A 237 16.39 -11.52 12.94
CA GLY A 237 15.86 -12.57 13.82
C GLY A 237 14.70 -13.41 13.26
N GLN A 238 14.20 -13.14 12.04
CA GLN A 238 13.02 -13.86 11.52
C GLN A 238 12.85 -13.81 10.00
N ARG A 239 11.95 -14.65 9.49
CA ARG A 239 11.50 -14.65 8.10
C ARG A 239 10.00 -14.39 8.03
N TRP A 240 9.59 -13.58 7.07
CA TRP A 240 8.18 -13.27 6.80
C TRP A 240 7.80 -13.80 5.43
N LEU A 241 6.72 -14.58 5.36
CA LEU A 241 6.08 -14.93 4.10
C LEU A 241 4.85 -14.06 3.93
N PHE A 242 4.94 -13.02 3.11
CA PHE A 242 3.81 -12.19 2.74
C PHE A 242 3.05 -12.84 1.60
N ILE A 243 1.76 -13.12 1.79
CA ILE A 243 0.91 -13.77 0.77
C ILE A 243 0.02 -12.72 0.13
N SER A 244 -0.05 -12.73 -1.20
CA SER A 244 -0.94 -11.85 -1.98
C SER A 244 -2.40 -12.24 -1.89
N GLY A 245 -3.26 -11.24 -2.11
CA GLY A 245 -4.71 -11.43 -2.19
C GLY A 245 -5.12 -12.10 -3.49
#